data_AF-A0A2L0TPA6-F1
#
_entry.id   AF-A0A2L0TPA6-F1
#
_cell.length_a   1.000
_cell.length_b   1.000
_cell.length_c   1.000
_cell.angle_alpha   90.00
_cell.angle_beta   90.00
_cell.angle_gamma   90.00
#
_symmetry.space_group_name_H-M   'P 1'
#
loop_
_entity.id
_entity.type
_entity.pdbx_description
1 polymer ?
#
loop_
_entity_poly.entity_id
_entity_poly.type
_entity_poly.pdbx_seq_one_letter_code
_entity_poly.pdbx_strand_id
1 'polypeptide(L)'
;MSSIARKYLNQLNADYLQVHRRKEDLFWSTYMGTSDDQAGFTAAEQAYKAFCADPARLPVLREMHAQAEEADLRRGLGGWIAFFECNVIEDPGASALMDELVAAEADLFARRKGLKLTLLDEQGRQVPGSLPAASTALAASSDEAVRQSALAMFQTLEQWVVDNGYLDIVALRNRFARAMGYRDYFDYKVHKNEQMSPEQLFAILDDFIARTDARLHQSLAELKAAKGEAALLPHNLRYSVSGDVTRQLDPYVPFSRALKDWVESFRRLGIQYRSATLTLDLLTREGKYENGFCHGPVPSFWQDGEWVPAVVNFTSLANPAQVGSGWSGLNTLFHEGGHAAHFANVTGNAPCFSQEFPPTSMAYAETQSMFCDSLLDDADWLKRYARNAAGEPIPDALIQAMIEARQPFRAFNERQIALVAYFERDLYAMADSERTPAAVLALARKWERQILGVDSPRPLLAIPHLLNQESACAYHGYLLALMAVEQTRAYFLRRDGYLTDNPRIGPDLAAHYWGPGNGMTHDETLQSLTGEGFSAVPLAEACNRSAAEAWQQAKTCMAAARQRPPAGEGTPLDAHIRVVHGAELIADNSESEARMLADFEAWIRCLETAEPVTQA
;
A
#
# COMPACT_ATOMS: atom_id res chain seq x y z
N MET A 1 41.47 5.68 -18.03
CA MET A 1 41.49 5.56 -16.54
C MET A 1 40.16 6.08 -16.05
N SER A 2 39.46 5.37 -15.16
CA SER A 2 38.19 5.86 -14.60
C SER A 2 38.40 7.19 -13.87
N SER A 3 37.55 8.19 -14.12
CA SER A 3 37.60 9.50 -13.48
C SER A 3 37.41 9.38 -11.97
N ILE A 4 37.87 10.38 -11.20
CA ILE A 4 37.68 10.39 -9.74
C ILE A 4 36.19 10.29 -9.39
N ALA A 5 35.35 11.05 -10.11
CA ALA A 5 33.89 11.03 -9.94
C ALA A 5 33.27 9.65 -10.23
N ARG A 6 33.71 8.93 -11.28
CA ARG A 6 33.19 7.58 -11.56
C ARG A 6 33.64 6.56 -10.51
N LYS A 7 34.89 6.64 -10.04
CA LYS A 7 35.34 5.82 -8.91
C LYS A 7 34.51 6.09 -7.65
N TYR A 8 34.19 7.35 -7.37
CA TYR A 8 33.35 7.73 -6.24
C TYR A 8 31.93 7.17 -6.36
N LEU A 9 31.28 7.30 -7.53
CA LEU A 9 29.95 6.74 -7.78
C LEU A 9 29.94 5.22 -7.57
N ASN A 10 30.89 4.50 -8.16
CA ASN A 10 30.96 3.04 -8.05
C ASN A 10 31.22 2.59 -6.61
N GLN A 11 32.07 3.31 -5.87
CA GLN A 11 32.29 3.03 -4.45
C GLN A 11 31.03 3.29 -3.63
N LEU A 12 30.33 4.40 -3.87
CA LEU A 12 29.10 4.74 -3.16
C LEU A 12 27.99 3.71 -3.40
N ASN A 13 27.85 3.23 -4.64
CA ASN A 13 26.92 2.15 -4.97
C ASN A 13 27.26 0.87 -4.19
N ALA A 14 28.55 0.49 -4.13
CA ALA A 14 29.01 -0.69 -3.41
C ALA A 14 28.80 -0.56 -1.89
N ASP A 15 29.14 0.60 -1.31
CA ASP A 15 28.95 0.90 0.11
C ASP A 15 27.46 0.78 0.49
N TYR A 16 26.57 1.36 -0.32
CA TYR A 16 25.13 1.26 -0.12
C TYR A 16 24.64 -0.18 -0.18
N LEU A 17 24.99 -0.94 -1.22
CA LEU A 17 24.56 -2.32 -1.37
C LEU A 17 25.02 -3.20 -0.21
N GLN A 18 26.21 -2.95 0.34
CA GLN A 18 26.72 -3.67 1.50
C GLN A 18 25.84 -3.43 2.74
N VAL A 19 25.54 -2.18 3.08
CA VAL A 19 24.75 -1.86 4.28
C VAL A 19 23.27 -2.20 4.10
N HIS A 20 22.71 -1.95 2.92
CA HIS A 20 21.32 -2.20 2.60
C HIS A 20 21.01 -3.70 2.59
N ARG A 21 21.76 -4.50 1.82
CA ARG A 21 21.53 -5.95 1.75
C ARG A 21 21.67 -6.62 3.11
N ARG A 22 22.68 -6.24 3.90
CA ARG A 22 22.86 -6.79 5.25
C ARG A 22 21.64 -6.49 6.14
N LYS A 23 21.09 -5.28 6.04
CA LYS A 23 19.86 -4.90 6.75
C LYS A 23 18.67 -5.72 6.27
N GLU A 24 18.45 -5.84 4.96
CA GLU A 24 17.29 -6.55 4.41
C GLU A 24 17.32 -8.07 4.67
N ASP A 25 18.49 -8.71 4.57
CA ASP A 25 18.64 -10.15 4.85
C ASP A 25 18.32 -10.46 6.33
N LEU A 26 18.75 -9.58 7.24
CA LEU A 26 18.45 -9.70 8.67
C LEU A 26 17.00 -9.32 9.00
N PHE A 27 16.45 -8.28 8.36
CA PHE A 27 15.05 -7.93 8.47
C PHE A 27 14.18 -9.10 8.06
N TRP A 28 14.40 -9.68 6.87
CA TRP A 28 13.65 -10.85 6.38
C TRP A 28 13.71 -12.00 7.37
N SER A 29 14.91 -12.44 7.75
CA SER A 29 15.06 -13.63 8.58
C SER A 29 14.43 -13.45 9.96
N THR A 30 14.53 -12.26 10.54
CA THR A 30 13.95 -11.90 11.83
C THR A 30 12.43 -11.77 11.77
N TYR A 31 11.89 -11.04 10.78
CA TYR A 31 10.46 -10.81 10.62
C TYR A 31 9.73 -12.08 10.16
N MET A 32 10.39 -12.96 9.43
CA MET A 32 9.86 -14.27 9.10
C MET A 32 10.05 -15.28 10.25
N GLY A 33 10.57 -14.89 11.42
CA GLY A 33 10.74 -15.82 12.54
C GLY A 33 11.63 -17.04 12.21
N THR A 34 12.60 -16.86 11.30
CA THR A 34 13.60 -17.88 10.94
C THR A 34 14.95 -17.62 11.59
N SER A 35 15.09 -16.50 12.29
CA SER A 35 16.26 -16.10 13.08
C SER A 35 15.82 -15.28 14.29
N ASP A 36 16.52 -15.47 15.41
CA ASP A 36 16.36 -14.68 16.64
C ASP A 36 17.39 -13.54 16.75
N ASP A 37 18.15 -13.24 15.68
CA ASP A 37 19.23 -12.23 15.66
C ASP A 37 18.72 -10.77 15.63
N GLN A 38 17.90 -10.43 16.63
CA GLN A 38 17.35 -9.08 16.83
C GLN A 38 18.47 -8.05 17.04
N ALA A 39 19.56 -8.45 17.71
CA ALA A 39 20.71 -7.59 17.96
C ALA A 39 21.46 -7.29 16.65
N GLY A 40 21.69 -8.30 15.82
CA GLY A 40 22.30 -8.12 14.50
C GLY A 40 21.43 -7.28 13.58
N PHE A 41 20.11 -7.52 13.54
CA PHE A 41 19.18 -6.69 12.79
C PHE A 41 19.23 -5.22 13.24
N THR A 42 19.15 -4.96 14.54
CA THR A 42 19.24 -3.60 15.11
C THR A 42 20.54 -2.90 14.71
N ALA A 43 21.69 -3.59 14.79
CA ALA A 43 22.97 -3.03 14.41
C ALA A 43 23.07 -2.75 12.89
N ALA A 44 22.54 -3.64 12.06
CA ALA A 44 22.50 -3.44 10.60
C ALA A 44 21.56 -2.29 10.21
N GLU A 45 20.42 -2.16 10.88
CA GLU A 45 19.49 -1.05 10.69
C GLU A 45 20.12 0.29 11.08
N GLN A 46 20.84 0.35 12.21
CA GLN A 46 21.58 1.54 12.62
C GLN A 46 22.67 1.91 11.61
N ALA A 47 23.42 0.94 11.09
CA ALA A 47 24.44 1.18 10.07
C ALA A 47 23.82 1.72 8.76
N TYR A 48 22.70 1.16 8.33
CA TYR A 48 21.94 1.66 7.18
C TYR A 48 21.43 3.08 7.41
N LYS A 49 20.78 3.36 8.54
CA LYS A 49 20.28 4.69 8.90
C LYS A 49 21.41 5.73 8.96
N ALA A 50 22.56 5.35 9.55
CA ALA A 50 23.75 6.21 9.59
C ALA A 50 24.31 6.50 8.20
N PHE A 51 24.28 5.52 7.28
CA PHE A 51 24.65 5.75 5.89
C PHE A 51 23.70 6.76 5.22
N CYS A 52 22.38 6.57 5.34
CA CYS A 52 21.39 7.42 4.67
C CYS A 52 21.38 8.86 5.18
N ALA A 53 21.68 9.06 6.46
CA ALA A 53 21.62 10.36 7.13
C ALA A 53 22.99 11.06 7.23
N ASP A 54 24.04 10.59 6.56
CA ASP A 54 25.39 11.17 6.63
C ASP A 54 25.47 12.53 5.89
N PRO A 55 25.58 13.67 6.62
CA PRO A 55 25.63 14.99 5.99
C PRO A 55 26.93 15.24 5.25
N ALA A 56 28.01 14.50 5.53
CA ALA A 56 29.30 14.69 4.88
C ALA A 56 29.29 14.28 3.40
N ARG A 57 28.31 13.46 2.97
CA ARG A 57 28.20 12.98 1.59
C ARG A 57 27.72 14.04 0.61
N LEU A 58 26.83 14.95 1.02
CA LEU A 58 26.23 15.94 0.13
C LEU A 58 27.26 16.90 -0.49
N PRO A 59 28.17 17.54 0.27
CA PRO A 59 29.18 18.42 -0.32
C PRO A 59 30.07 17.71 -1.36
N VAL A 60 30.50 16.47 -1.05
CA VAL A 60 31.34 15.68 -1.95
C VAL A 60 30.57 15.27 -3.21
N LEU A 61 29.32 14.84 -3.07
CA LEU A 61 28.46 14.52 -4.21
C LEU A 61 28.25 15.72 -5.13
N ARG A 62 27.95 16.90 -4.57
CA ARG A 62 27.78 18.15 -5.32
C ARG A 62 29.07 18.54 -6.06
N GLU A 63 30.24 18.36 -5.44
CA GLU A 63 31.54 18.57 -6.09
C GLU A 63 31.78 17.57 -7.24
N MET A 64 31.60 16.27 -7.01
CA MET A 64 31.78 15.24 -8.04
C MET A 64 30.81 15.44 -9.21
N HIS A 65 29.57 15.84 -8.93
CA HIS A 65 28.55 16.13 -9.94
C HIS A 65 28.94 17.32 -10.81
N ALA A 66 29.50 18.39 -10.21
CA ALA A 66 30.00 19.55 -10.96
C ALA A 66 31.19 19.22 -11.88
N GLN A 67 32.01 18.23 -11.51
CA GLN A 67 33.15 17.76 -12.30
C GLN A 67 32.79 16.70 -13.37
N ALA A 68 31.60 16.11 -13.30
CA ALA A 68 31.17 15.08 -14.24
C ALA A 68 30.90 15.69 -15.63
N GLU A 69 31.51 15.14 -16.68
CA GLU A 69 31.25 15.53 -18.07
C GLU A 69 30.28 14.57 -18.77
N GLU A 70 30.32 13.29 -18.41
CA GLU A 70 29.50 12.23 -18.98
C GLU A 70 28.06 12.29 -18.44
N ALA A 71 27.07 12.16 -19.33
CA ALA A 71 25.65 12.30 -18.98
C ALA A 71 25.17 11.20 -18.01
N ASP A 72 25.66 9.97 -18.16
CA ASP A 72 25.35 8.86 -17.26
C ASP A 72 25.93 9.10 -15.86
N LEU A 73 27.17 9.60 -15.77
CA LEU A 73 27.81 9.92 -14.50
C LEU A 73 27.07 11.04 -13.77
N ARG A 74 26.66 12.10 -14.48
CA ARG A 74 25.80 13.16 -13.92
C ARG A 74 24.47 12.60 -13.42
N ARG A 75 23.83 11.71 -14.19
CA ARG A 75 22.57 11.07 -13.77
C ARG A 75 22.75 10.29 -12.46
N GLY A 76 23.75 9.42 -12.38
CA GLY A 76 23.99 8.60 -11.18
C GLY A 76 24.30 9.44 -9.94
N LEU A 77 25.17 10.46 -10.08
CA LEU A 77 25.49 11.38 -8.99
C LEU A 77 24.28 12.24 -8.59
N GLY A 78 23.49 12.71 -9.56
CA GLY A 78 22.26 13.46 -9.32
C GLY A 78 21.20 12.64 -8.56
N GLY A 79 21.06 11.35 -8.88
CA GLY A 79 20.19 10.44 -8.15
C GLY A 79 20.60 10.30 -6.68
N TRP A 80 21.91 10.17 -6.41
CA TRP A 80 22.41 10.16 -5.03
C TRP A 80 22.20 11.50 -4.32
N ILE A 81 22.39 12.63 -5.00
CA ILE A 81 22.08 13.95 -4.42
C ILE A 81 20.61 14.00 -3.97
N ALA A 82 19.67 13.64 -4.85
CA ALA A 82 18.25 13.59 -4.51
C ALA A 82 17.97 12.65 -3.32
N PHE A 83 18.61 11.48 -3.29
CA PHE A 83 18.50 10.55 -2.17
C PHE A 83 18.94 11.18 -0.84
N PHE A 84 20.13 11.79 -0.79
CA PHE A 84 20.65 12.37 0.44
C PHE A 84 19.90 13.64 0.85
N GLU A 85 19.45 14.47 -0.09
CA GLU A 85 18.67 15.69 0.22
C GLU A 85 17.34 15.40 0.91
N CYS A 86 16.72 14.24 0.65
CA CYS A 86 15.51 13.83 1.36
C CYS A 86 15.77 13.23 2.76
N ASN A 87 16.99 12.76 3.04
CA ASN A 87 17.32 11.96 4.21
C ASN A 87 18.23 12.67 5.23
N VAL A 88 19.02 13.64 4.78
CA VAL A 88 19.96 14.39 5.61
C VAL A 88 19.31 15.65 6.18
N ILE A 89 19.63 15.95 7.45
CA ILE A 89 19.35 17.25 8.07
C ILE A 89 20.68 17.98 8.25
N GLU A 90 20.93 19.01 7.43
CA GLU A 90 22.20 19.76 7.47
C GLU A 90 22.26 20.76 8.64
N ASP A 91 21.11 21.30 9.08
CA ASP A 91 21.04 22.27 10.19
C ASP A 91 21.11 21.58 11.56
N PRO A 92 22.10 21.91 12.43
CA PRO A 92 22.23 21.29 13.74
C PRO A 92 21.03 21.53 14.68
N GLY A 93 20.34 22.67 14.53
CA GLY A 93 19.14 22.98 15.32
C GLY A 93 17.96 22.09 14.92
N ALA A 94 17.73 21.93 13.63
CA ALA A 94 16.74 21.00 13.10
C ALA A 94 17.06 19.54 13.47
N SER A 95 18.34 19.15 13.47
CA SER A 95 18.77 17.82 13.92
C SER A 95 18.41 17.57 15.38
N ALA A 96 18.69 18.52 16.28
CA ALA A 96 18.32 18.40 17.69
C ALA A 96 16.79 18.32 17.91
N LEU A 97 16.01 19.06 17.11
CA LEU A 97 14.55 18.97 17.13
C LEU A 97 14.04 17.60 16.67
N MET A 98 14.73 16.97 15.71
CA MET A 98 14.41 15.61 15.29
C MET A 98 14.69 14.59 16.40
N ASP A 99 15.79 14.73 17.14
CA ASP A 99 16.09 13.87 18.30
C ASP A 99 15.03 14.02 19.40
N GLU A 100 14.61 15.26 19.71
CA GLU A 100 13.50 15.52 20.62
C GLU A 100 12.21 14.83 20.15
N LEU A 101 11.94 14.86 18.84
CA LEU A 101 10.73 14.27 18.24
C LEU A 101 10.72 12.75 18.37
N VAL A 102 11.84 12.09 18.04
CA VAL A 102 12.02 10.65 18.19
C VAL A 102 11.80 10.23 19.64
N ALA A 103 12.36 10.99 20.60
CA ALA A 103 12.18 10.70 22.03
C ALA A 103 10.73 10.87 22.49
N ALA A 104 10.04 11.93 22.06
CA ALA A 104 8.65 12.19 22.40
C ALA A 104 7.70 11.11 21.86
N GLU A 105 7.93 10.65 20.62
CA GLU A 105 7.15 9.57 20.02
C GLU A 105 7.40 8.24 20.75
N ALA A 106 8.66 7.91 21.05
CA ALA A 106 9.00 6.71 21.81
C ALA A 106 8.30 6.69 23.19
N ASP A 107 8.24 7.83 23.88
CA ASP A 107 7.53 7.95 25.16
C ASP A 107 6.01 7.81 25.01
N LEU A 108 5.40 8.41 23.98
CA LEU A 108 3.98 8.21 23.66
C LEU A 108 3.67 6.72 23.42
N PHE A 109 4.49 6.03 22.62
CA PHE A 109 4.29 4.61 22.34
C PHE A 109 4.58 3.72 23.56
N ALA A 110 5.52 4.10 24.43
CA ALA A 110 5.74 3.40 25.70
C ALA A 110 4.51 3.51 26.61
N ARG A 111 3.93 4.71 26.74
CA ARG A 111 2.66 4.93 27.48
C ARG A 111 1.50 4.16 26.82
N ARG A 112 1.45 4.12 25.49
CA ARG A 112 0.43 3.42 24.70
C ARG A 112 0.38 1.93 25.01
N LYS A 113 1.53 1.27 25.19
CA LYS A 113 1.62 -0.15 25.58
C LYS A 113 0.91 -0.45 26.91
N GLY A 114 0.81 0.54 27.79
CA GLY A 114 0.08 0.44 29.07
C GLY A 114 -1.44 0.58 28.94
N LEU A 115 -1.97 1.11 27.82
CA LEU A 115 -3.41 1.29 27.67
C LEU A 115 -4.11 -0.04 27.37
N LYS A 116 -4.97 -0.46 28.29
CA LYS A 116 -5.86 -1.61 28.10
C LYS A 116 -7.19 -1.13 27.55
N LEU A 117 -7.48 -1.50 26.32
CA LEU A 117 -8.77 -1.29 25.68
C LEU A 117 -9.63 -2.55 25.83
N THR A 118 -10.95 -2.37 25.87
CA THR A 118 -11.92 -3.46 25.97
C THR A 118 -13.12 -3.20 25.08
N LEU A 119 -13.75 -4.26 24.61
CA LEU A 119 -15.04 -4.24 23.89
C LEU A 119 -15.91 -5.42 24.35
N LEU A 120 -17.16 -5.47 23.94
CA LEU A 120 -18.06 -6.59 24.22
C LEU A 120 -17.94 -7.67 23.15
N ASP A 121 -17.91 -8.94 23.55
CA ASP A 121 -18.08 -10.07 22.63
C ASP A 121 -19.56 -10.34 22.30
N GLU A 122 -19.81 -11.30 21.39
CA GLU A 122 -21.17 -11.71 20.99
C GLU A 122 -22.02 -12.31 22.13
N GLN A 123 -21.42 -12.58 23.30
CA GLN A 123 -22.14 -13.02 24.50
C GLN A 123 -22.36 -11.88 25.50
N GLY A 124 -22.03 -10.64 25.12
CA GLY A 124 -22.15 -9.45 25.96
C GLY A 124 -21.12 -9.38 27.08
N ARG A 125 -20.02 -10.16 27.01
CA ARG A 125 -18.95 -10.15 28.01
C ARG A 125 -17.87 -9.16 27.60
N GLN A 126 -17.30 -8.46 28.58
CA GLN A 126 -16.17 -7.58 28.34
C GLN A 126 -14.91 -8.40 28.08
N VAL A 127 -14.29 -8.18 26.93
CA VAL A 127 -13.06 -8.85 26.48
C VAL A 127 -11.96 -7.84 26.15
N PRO A 128 -10.67 -8.23 26.16
CA PRO A 128 -9.59 -7.39 25.64
C PRO A 128 -9.88 -6.94 24.21
N GLY A 129 -9.75 -5.64 23.97
CA GLY A 129 -10.03 -5.02 22.68
C GLY A 129 -8.76 -4.72 21.89
N SER A 130 -8.87 -4.81 20.57
CA SER A 130 -7.85 -4.38 19.62
C SER A 130 -8.50 -3.60 18.47
N LEU A 131 -7.74 -2.75 17.76
CA LEU A 131 -8.29 -2.00 16.63
C LEU A 131 -8.86 -2.93 15.54
N PRO A 132 -8.19 -4.03 15.16
CA PRO A 132 -8.78 -5.00 14.23
C PRO A 132 -10.07 -5.62 14.76
N ALA A 133 -10.11 -6.05 16.03
CA ALA A 133 -11.31 -6.64 16.62
C ALA A 133 -12.49 -5.66 16.65
N ALA A 134 -12.24 -4.39 16.99
CA ALA A 134 -13.28 -3.36 16.96
C ALA A 134 -13.76 -3.06 15.53
N SER A 135 -12.87 -3.00 14.54
CA SER A 135 -13.26 -2.85 13.13
C SER A 135 -14.10 -4.03 12.63
N THR A 136 -13.73 -5.27 12.99
CA THR A 136 -14.51 -6.48 12.67
C THR A 136 -15.88 -6.45 13.34
N ALA A 137 -15.96 -6.10 14.62
CA ALA A 137 -17.22 -5.97 15.34
C ALA A 137 -18.16 -4.96 14.66
N LEU A 138 -17.66 -3.77 14.30
CA LEU A 138 -18.44 -2.74 13.60
C LEU A 138 -18.97 -3.19 12.22
N ALA A 139 -18.26 -4.08 11.53
CA ALA A 139 -18.62 -4.54 10.19
C ALA A 139 -19.50 -5.81 10.18
N ALA A 140 -19.34 -6.69 11.17
CA ALA A 140 -19.88 -8.06 11.11
C ALA A 140 -20.80 -8.44 12.27
N SER A 141 -20.71 -7.78 13.43
CA SER A 141 -21.53 -8.15 14.58
C SER A 141 -22.99 -7.79 14.36
N SER A 142 -23.88 -8.76 14.57
CA SER A 142 -25.33 -8.55 14.48
C SER A 142 -25.91 -7.85 15.72
N ASP A 143 -25.20 -7.85 16.84
CA ASP A 143 -25.59 -7.19 18.09
C ASP A 143 -25.17 -5.71 18.09
N GLU A 144 -26.15 -4.81 18.20
CA GLU A 144 -25.88 -3.36 18.24
C GLU A 144 -25.07 -2.95 19.48
N ALA A 145 -25.25 -3.62 20.63
CA ALA A 145 -24.50 -3.30 21.84
C ALA A 145 -23.00 -3.60 21.68
N VAL A 146 -22.67 -4.69 20.98
CA VAL A 146 -21.30 -5.03 20.60
C VAL A 146 -20.71 -3.93 19.71
N ARG A 147 -21.45 -3.50 18.68
CA ARG A 147 -21.00 -2.43 17.79
C ARG A 147 -20.82 -1.09 18.51
N GLN A 148 -21.73 -0.73 19.41
CA GLN A 148 -21.61 0.47 20.26
C GLN A 148 -20.36 0.41 21.14
N SER A 149 -20.08 -0.75 21.75
CA SER A 149 -18.86 -0.93 22.57
C SER A 149 -17.58 -0.79 21.75
N ALA A 150 -17.57 -1.26 20.49
CA ALA A 150 -16.44 -1.11 19.58
C ALA A 150 -16.19 0.36 19.20
N LEU A 151 -17.25 1.13 18.92
CA LEU A 151 -17.13 2.58 18.68
C LEU A 151 -16.62 3.30 19.93
N ALA A 152 -17.16 2.98 21.12
CA ALA A 152 -16.73 3.57 22.38
C ALA A 152 -15.25 3.26 22.70
N MET A 153 -14.76 2.09 22.30
CA MET A 153 -13.34 1.73 22.41
C MET A 153 -12.46 2.66 21.57
N PHE A 154 -12.85 2.96 20.33
CA PHE A 154 -12.13 3.93 19.49
C PHE A 154 -12.19 5.35 20.06
N GLN A 155 -13.33 5.78 20.59
CA GLN A 155 -13.46 7.11 21.21
C GLN A 155 -12.60 7.23 22.48
N THR A 156 -12.53 6.16 23.29
CA THR A 156 -11.61 6.07 24.43
C THR A 156 -10.17 6.23 24.00
N LEU A 157 -9.81 5.64 22.84
CA LEU A 157 -8.49 5.83 22.25
C LEU A 157 -8.24 7.27 21.80
N GLU A 158 -9.17 7.90 21.07
CA GLU A 158 -9.00 9.30 20.65
C GLU A 158 -8.77 10.23 21.83
N GLN A 159 -9.58 10.09 22.88
CA GLN A 159 -9.45 10.86 24.11
C GLN A 159 -8.09 10.63 24.77
N TRP A 160 -7.68 9.36 24.87
CA TRP A 160 -6.37 9.03 25.41
C TRP A 160 -5.24 9.68 24.62
N VAL A 161 -5.29 9.67 23.28
CA VAL A 161 -4.25 10.28 22.43
C VAL A 161 -4.09 11.77 22.74
N VAL A 162 -5.19 12.54 22.75
CA VAL A 162 -5.13 13.99 22.97
C VAL A 162 -4.72 14.36 24.40
N ASP A 163 -4.96 13.48 25.36
CA ASP A 163 -4.58 13.69 26.77
C ASP A 163 -3.15 13.24 27.10
N ASN A 164 -2.46 12.52 26.20
CA ASN A 164 -1.18 11.87 26.51
C ASN A 164 0.01 12.37 25.65
N GLY A 165 0.07 13.66 25.37
CA GLY A 165 1.26 14.31 24.78
C GLY A 165 1.32 14.33 23.25
N TYR A 166 0.28 13.83 22.56
CA TYR A 166 0.20 13.95 21.10
C TYR A 166 0.24 15.41 20.64
N LEU A 167 -0.44 16.33 21.34
CA LEU A 167 -0.49 17.74 20.94
C LEU A 167 0.88 18.44 21.08
N ASP A 168 1.72 17.99 22.00
CA ASP A 168 3.10 18.46 22.15
C ASP A 168 3.97 17.96 20.99
N ILE A 169 3.75 16.71 20.54
CA ILE A 169 4.39 16.16 19.34
C ILE A 169 4.00 16.97 18.10
N VAL A 170 2.73 17.36 17.93
CA VAL A 170 2.30 18.24 16.83
C VAL A 170 3.02 19.60 16.90
N ALA A 171 3.18 20.17 18.11
CA ALA A 171 3.94 21.42 18.30
C ALA A 171 5.40 21.27 17.86
N LEU A 172 6.04 20.20 18.32
CA LEU A 172 7.44 19.89 18.06
C LEU A 172 7.70 19.65 16.57
N ARG A 173 6.83 18.91 15.90
CA ARG A 173 6.80 18.72 14.45
C ARG A 173 6.74 20.05 13.69
N ASN A 174 5.90 20.99 14.14
CA ASN A 174 5.84 22.32 13.54
C ASN A 174 7.11 23.15 13.77
N ARG A 175 7.75 23.06 14.95
CA ARG A 175 9.05 23.72 15.16
C ARG A 175 10.11 23.15 14.24
N PHE A 176 10.17 21.82 14.13
CA PHE A 176 11.10 21.13 13.23
C PHE A 176 10.90 21.57 11.78
N ALA A 177 9.67 21.53 11.27
CA ALA A 177 9.37 21.92 9.90
C ALA A 177 9.76 23.37 9.59
N ARG A 178 9.54 24.29 10.54
CA ARG A 178 9.95 25.70 10.42
C ARG A 178 11.46 25.87 10.43
N ALA A 179 12.19 25.08 11.21
CA ALA A 179 13.65 25.05 11.18
C ALA A 179 14.18 24.52 9.83
N MET A 180 13.44 23.61 9.20
CA MET A 180 13.70 23.12 7.83
C MET A 180 13.24 24.09 6.72
N GLY A 181 12.66 25.24 7.06
CA GLY A 181 12.24 26.27 6.09
C GLY A 181 10.81 26.14 5.56
N TYR A 182 9.98 25.27 6.13
CA TYR A 182 8.57 25.06 5.74
C TYR A 182 7.60 25.79 6.66
N ARG A 183 6.36 26.00 6.20
CA ARG A 183 5.33 26.72 6.99
C ARG A 183 4.92 25.96 8.25
N ASP A 184 4.70 24.66 8.09
CA ASP A 184 4.29 23.71 9.11
C ASP A 184 4.69 22.29 8.69
N TYR A 185 4.39 21.30 9.54
CA TYR A 185 4.82 19.92 9.29
C TYR A 185 4.09 19.24 8.12
N PHE A 186 2.84 19.64 7.83
CA PHE A 186 2.13 19.12 6.67
C PHE A 186 2.82 19.59 5.38
N ASP A 187 3.17 20.88 5.31
CA ASP A 187 3.93 21.46 4.20
C ASP A 187 5.26 20.74 3.96
N TYR A 188 6.03 20.49 5.02
CA TYR A 188 7.28 19.72 4.94
C TYR A 188 7.07 18.30 4.37
N LYS A 189 6.09 17.56 4.91
CA LYS A 189 5.88 16.16 4.53
C LYS A 189 5.36 16.00 3.11
N VAL A 190 4.48 16.88 2.63
CA VAL A 190 3.99 16.83 1.24
C VAL A 190 5.13 17.10 0.25
N HIS A 191 5.98 18.08 0.51
CA HIS A 191 7.15 18.31 -0.35
C HIS A 191 8.13 17.13 -0.32
N LYS A 192 8.43 16.60 0.86
CA LYS A 192 9.36 15.48 1.01
C LYS A 192 8.86 14.19 0.37
N ASN A 193 7.58 13.87 0.55
CA ASN A 193 7.03 12.58 0.14
C ASN A 193 6.52 12.59 -1.31
N GLU A 194 5.88 13.68 -1.74
CA GLU A 194 5.15 13.72 -3.01
C GLU A 194 5.78 14.67 -4.03
N GLN A 195 6.82 15.42 -3.65
CA GLN A 195 7.47 16.44 -4.49
C GLN A 195 6.48 17.48 -5.05
N MET A 196 5.46 17.82 -4.25
CA MET A 196 4.44 18.82 -4.56
C MET A 196 4.20 19.76 -3.37
N SER A 197 3.55 20.89 -3.61
CA SER A 197 3.08 21.76 -2.54
C SER A 197 1.71 21.30 -2.00
N PRO A 198 1.35 21.65 -0.76
CA PRO A 198 -0.01 21.43 -0.25
C PRO A 198 -1.11 22.00 -1.16
N GLU A 199 -0.88 23.13 -1.82
CA GLU A 199 -1.85 23.74 -2.73
C GLU A 199 -2.10 22.87 -3.96
N GLN A 200 -1.03 22.25 -4.52
CA GLN A 200 -1.17 21.30 -5.62
C GLN A 200 -1.92 20.05 -5.17
N LEU A 201 -1.58 19.51 -3.99
CA LEU A 201 -2.29 18.37 -3.41
C LEU A 201 -3.78 18.67 -3.22
N PHE A 202 -4.14 19.79 -2.59
CA PHE A 202 -5.54 20.13 -2.33
C PHE A 202 -6.31 20.53 -3.59
N ALA A 203 -5.67 21.02 -4.65
CA ALA A 203 -6.33 21.19 -5.94
C ALA A 203 -6.85 19.84 -6.50
N ILE A 204 -6.08 18.76 -6.32
CA ILE A 204 -6.47 17.40 -6.74
C ILE A 204 -7.56 16.84 -5.80
N LEU A 205 -7.36 16.95 -4.48
CA LEU A 205 -8.31 16.43 -3.50
C LEU A 205 -9.67 17.16 -3.55
N ASP A 206 -9.66 18.48 -3.66
CA ASP A 206 -10.90 19.29 -3.73
C ASP A 206 -11.71 18.96 -4.99
N ASP A 207 -11.07 18.73 -6.14
CA ASP A 207 -11.76 18.30 -7.36
C ASP A 207 -12.45 16.93 -7.16
N PHE A 208 -11.79 15.97 -6.51
CA PHE A 208 -12.40 14.69 -6.17
C PHE A 208 -13.59 14.83 -5.20
N ILE A 209 -13.43 15.63 -4.14
CA ILE A 209 -14.49 15.88 -3.17
C ILE A 209 -15.69 16.55 -3.85
N ALA A 210 -15.47 17.55 -4.69
CA ALA A 210 -16.54 18.23 -5.41
C ALA A 210 -17.30 17.28 -6.36
N ARG A 211 -16.59 16.43 -7.11
CA ARG A 211 -17.21 15.50 -8.08
C ARG A 211 -18.01 14.38 -7.43
N THR A 212 -17.65 13.99 -6.22
CA THR A 212 -18.28 12.85 -5.52
C THR A 212 -19.30 13.25 -4.45
N ASP A 213 -19.48 14.56 -4.21
CA ASP A 213 -20.32 15.07 -3.13
C ASP A 213 -21.80 14.67 -3.28
N ALA A 214 -22.34 14.82 -4.49
CA ALA A 214 -23.72 14.43 -4.77
C ALA A 214 -23.94 12.92 -4.55
N ARG A 215 -22.99 12.09 -5.00
CA ARG A 215 -23.09 10.64 -4.85
C ARG A 215 -23.00 10.21 -3.39
N LEU A 216 -22.11 10.79 -2.60
CA LEU A 216 -22.00 10.53 -1.16
C LEU A 216 -23.37 10.70 -0.47
N HIS A 217 -23.99 11.87 -0.64
CA HIS A 217 -25.26 12.18 0.00
C HIS A 217 -26.39 11.27 -0.52
N GLN A 218 -26.36 10.93 -1.82
CA GLN A 218 -27.31 9.98 -2.39
C GLN A 218 -27.17 8.58 -1.78
N SER A 219 -25.94 8.06 -1.61
CA SER A 219 -25.68 6.76 -0.97
C SER A 219 -26.19 6.70 0.47
N LEU A 220 -25.97 7.77 1.25
CA LEU A 220 -26.47 7.86 2.62
C LEU A 220 -28.01 7.93 2.65
N ALA A 221 -28.63 8.66 1.72
CA ALA A 221 -30.07 8.73 1.61
C ALA A 221 -30.69 7.39 1.19
N GLU A 222 -30.09 6.68 0.25
CA GLU A 222 -30.48 5.33 -0.18
C GLU A 222 -30.37 4.34 0.99
N LEU A 223 -29.28 4.38 1.76
CA LEU A 223 -29.11 3.55 2.95
C LEU A 223 -30.15 3.85 4.02
N LYS A 224 -30.40 5.14 4.30
CA LYS A 224 -31.44 5.59 5.24
C LYS A 224 -32.83 5.15 4.80
N ALA A 225 -33.14 5.22 3.50
CA ALA A 225 -34.42 4.77 2.98
C ALA A 225 -34.58 3.24 3.10
N ALA A 226 -33.51 2.48 2.89
CA ALA A 226 -33.54 1.02 2.93
C ALA A 226 -33.51 0.43 4.35
N LYS A 227 -32.73 1.03 5.26
CA LYS A 227 -32.41 0.45 6.59
C LYS A 227 -32.76 1.37 7.77
N GLY A 228 -33.35 2.54 7.50
CA GLY A 228 -33.73 3.52 8.52
C GLY A 228 -32.58 4.42 8.97
N GLU A 229 -32.90 5.43 9.78
CA GLU A 229 -31.94 6.44 10.24
C GLU A 229 -30.84 5.86 11.16
N ALA A 230 -31.17 4.81 11.92
CA ALA A 230 -30.21 4.11 12.77
C ALA A 230 -29.05 3.49 11.98
N ALA A 231 -29.24 3.19 10.69
CA ALA A 231 -28.18 2.66 9.82
C ALA A 231 -27.07 3.67 9.55
N LEU A 232 -27.33 4.98 9.72
CA LEU A 232 -26.34 6.04 9.54
C LEU A 232 -25.54 6.35 10.81
N LEU A 233 -25.89 5.73 11.95
CA LEU A 233 -25.11 5.90 13.17
C LEU A 233 -23.70 5.32 12.99
N PRO A 234 -22.64 5.94 13.56
CA PRO A 234 -21.27 5.50 13.30
C PRO A 234 -21.01 4.03 13.67
N HIS A 235 -21.67 3.52 14.72
CA HIS A 235 -21.56 2.11 15.10
C HIS A 235 -22.35 1.14 14.20
N ASN A 236 -23.31 1.64 13.40
CA ASN A 236 -24.15 0.80 12.53
C ASN A 236 -23.79 0.91 11.05
N LEU A 237 -23.10 1.98 10.65
CA LEU A 237 -22.86 2.28 9.24
C LEU A 237 -22.12 1.15 8.51
N ARG A 238 -21.00 0.67 9.08
CA ARG A 238 -20.19 -0.40 8.49
C ARG A 238 -20.99 -1.69 8.33
N TYR A 239 -21.62 -2.17 9.41
CA TYR A 239 -22.53 -3.31 9.37
C TYR A 239 -23.66 -3.16 8.34
N SER A 240 -24.20 -1.95 8.19
CA SER A 240 -25.30 -1.67 7.28
C SER A 240 -24.89 -1.70 5.81
N VAL A 241 -23.60 -1.62 5.48
CA VAL A 241 -23.10 -1.66 4.09
C VAL A 241 -22.30 -2.92 3.77
N SER A 242 -21.90 -3.69 4.78
CA SER A 242 -21.25 -4.99 4.59
C SER A 242 -22.24 -6.03 4.04
N GLY A 243 -21.83 -6.75 3.00
CA GLY A 243 -22.57 -7.89 2.42
C GLY A 243 -21.88 -9.23 2.68
N ASP A 244 -22.65 -10.31 2.80
CA ASP A 244 -22.15 -11.69 2.99
C ASP A 244 -21.81 -12.37 1.65
N VAL A 245 -20.86 -11.79 0.92
CA VAL A 245 -20.44 -12.29 -0.41
C VAL A 245 -19.16 -13.13 -0.34
N THR A 246 -18.31 -12.87 0.65
CA THR A 246 -17.02 -13.55 0.83
C THR A 246 -17.15 -15.07 0.92
N ARG A 247 -18.14 -15.57 1.69
CA ARG A 247 -18.36 -17.01 1.86
C ARG A 247 -18.78 -17.70 0.55
N GLN A 248 -19.50 -17.00 -0.32
CA GLN A 248 -19.97 -17.53 -1.60
C GLN A 248 -18.86 -17.54 -2.65
N LEU A 249 -17.91 -16.60 -2.54
CA LEU A 249 -16.74 -16.49 -3.43
C LEU A 249 -15.69 -17.57 -3.13
N ASP A 250 -15.52 -17.93 -1.86
CA ASP A 250 -14.47 -18.83 -1.35
C ASP A 250 -14.26 -20.12 -2.18
N PRO A 251 -15.30 -20.88 -2.59
CA PRO A 251 -15.12 -22.09 -3.39
C PRO A 251 -14.49 -21.86 -4.77
N TYR A 252 -14.51 -20.63 -5.30
CA TYR A 252 -14.01 -20.27 -6.63
C TYR A 252 -12.59 -19.72 -6.62
N VAL A 253 -12.04 -19.41 -5.45
CA VAL A 253 -10.71 -18.81 -5.30
C VAL A 253 -9.91 -19.51 -4.20
N PRO A 254 -9.79 -20.85 -4.23
CA PRO A 254 -9.04 -21.57 -3.21
C PRO A 254 -7.57 -21.14 -3.21
N PHE A 255 -6.95 -21.04 -2.03
CA PHE A 255 -5.58 -20.57 -1.91
C PHE A 255 -4.58 -21.48 -2.65
N SER A 256 -4.88 -22.77 -2.78
CA SER A 256 -4.07 -23.74 -3.55
C SER A 256 -3.84 -23.33 -5.02
N ARG A 257 -4.71 -22.46 -5.57
CA ARG A 257 -4.58 -21.93 -6.93
C ARG A 257 -3.92 -20.55 -7.01
N ALA A 258 -3.75 -19.86 -5.89
CA ALA A 258 -3.37 -18.45 -5.89
C ALA A 258 -2.06 -18.20 -6.66
N LEU A 259 -1.04 -19.04 -6.46
CA LEU A 259 0.23 -18.94 -7.18
C LEU A 259 0.06 -19.07 -8.70
N LYS A 260 -0.76 -20.02 -9.14
CA LYS A 260 -1.05 -20.25 -10.56
C LYS A 260 -1.80 -19.07 -11.17
N ASP A 261 -2.84 -18.59 -10.51
CA ASP A 261 -3.67 -17.50 -11.03
C ASP A 261 -2.87 -16.18 -11.11
N TRP A 262 -1.93 -15.95 -10.18
CA TRP A 262 -0.95 -14.86 -10.25
C TRP A 262 0.02 -15.03 -11.44
N VAL A 263 0.72 -16.17 -11.52
CA VAL A 263 1.69 -16.43 -12.60
C VAL A 263 1.02 -16.28 -13.97
N GLU A 264 -0.13 -16.92 -14.19
CA GLU A 264 -0.82 -16.86 -15.47
C GLU A 264 -1.29 -15.43 -15.83
N SER A 265 -1.81 -14.69 -14.85
CA SER A 265 -2.27 -13.32 -15.08
C SER A 265 -1.11 -12.41 -15.48
N PHE A 266 -0.01 -12.46 -14.74
CA PHE A 266 1.15 -11.58 -14.99
C PHE A 266 1.84 -11.92 -16.32
N ARG A 267 1.96 -13.21 -16.67
CA ARG A 267 2.47 -13.63 -17.99
C ARG A 267 1.64 -13.12 -19.15
N ARG A 268 0.31 -13.18 -19.03
CA ARG A 268 -0.63 -12.72 -20.06
C ARG A 268 -0.73 -11.20 -20.15
N LEU A 269 -0.42 -10.48 -19.06
CA LEU A 269 -0.23 -9.03 -19.07
C LEU A 269 1.10 -8.60 -19.71
N GLY A 270 2.01 -9.55 -19.99
CA GLY A 270 3.35 -9.25 -20.51
C GLY A 270 4.29 -8.67 -19.46
N ILE A 271 4.01 -8.89 -18.17
CA ILE A 271 4.88 -8.46 -17.06
C ILE A 271 6.11 -9.37 -17.01
N GLN A 272 7.29 -8.77 -16.89
CA GLN A 272 8.57 -9.46 -16.76
C GLN A 272 9.29 -8.99 -15.50
N TYR A 273 10.18 -9.81 -14.96
CA TYR A 273 10.97 -9.56 -13.76
C TYR A 273 12.48 -9.51 -14.05
N ARG A 274 12.89 -9.45 -15.32
CA ARG A 274 14.28 -9.18 -15.75
C ARG A 274 15.34 -10.01 -15.03
N SER A 275 15.08 -11.32 -14.96
CA SER A 275 15.91 -12.33 -14.30
C SER A 275 16.07 -12.14 -12.79
N ALA A 276 15.15 -11.42 -12.14
CA ALA A 276 15.15 -11.25 -10.69
C ALA A 276 14.98 -12.58 -9.94
N THR A 277 15.49 -12.63 -8.72
CA THR A 277 15.23 -13.72 -7.77
C THR A 277 14.12 -13.31 -6.83
N LEU A 278 13.04 -14.10 -6.77
CA LEU A 278 11.87 -13.88 -5.93
C LEU A 278 11.78 -14.94 -4.83
N THR A 279 11.67 -14.53 -3.57
CA THR A 279 11.33 -15.43 -2.46
C THR A 279 9.95 -15.08 -1.89
N LEU A 280 9.05 -16.06 -1.85
CA LEU A 280 7.66 -15.89 -1.40
C LEU A 280 7.41 -16.70 -0.13
N ASP A 281 7.13 -16.06 1.00
CA ASP A 281 6.60 -16.72 2.22
C ASP A 281 5.12 -16.34 2.38
N LEU A 282 4.21 -17.20 1.91
CA LEU A 282 2.80 -16.79 1.69
C LEU A 282 1.83 -17.17 2.81
N LEU A 283 2.27 -17.94 3.81
CA LEU A 283 1.36 -18.55 4.78
C LEU A 283 1.56 -17.94 6.15
N THR A 284 0.48 -17.87 6.93
CA THR A 284 0.58 -17.51 8.34
C THR A 284 1.33 -18.59 9.13
N ARG A 285 2.07 -18.18 10.17
CA ARG A 285 2.88 -19.04 11.04
C ARG A 285 3.14 -18.32 12.36
N GLU A 286 3.25 -19.07 13.46
CA GLU A 286 3.70 -18.53 14.73
C GLU A 286 5.10 -17.88 14.61
N GLY A 287 5.26 -16.68 15.17
CA GLY A 287 6.53 -15.92 15.11
C GLY A 287 6.78 -15.18 13.80
N LYS A 288 5.96 -15.38 12.76
CA LYS A 288 5.98 -14.56 11.55
C LYS A 288 5.31 -13.22 11.79
N TYR A 289 5.86 -12.15 11.23
CA TYR A 289 5.29 -10.82 11.27
C TYR A 289 3.90 -10.78 10.64
N GLU A 290 2.94 -10.17 11.34
CA GLU A 290 1.51 -10.17 11.00
C GLU A 290 1.13 -9.06 10.00
N ASN A 291 1.89 -8.89 8.91
CA ASN A 291 1.46 -8.09 7.75
C ASN A 291 2.02 -8.62 6.41
N GLY A 292 1.34 -8.30 5.30
CA GLY A 292 1.93 -8.40 3.96
C GLY A 292 2.94 -7.28 3.72
N PHE A 293 4.01 -7.58 2.99
CA PHE A 293 5.00 -6.59 2.52
C PHE A 293 5.91 -7.18 1.43
N CYS A 294 6.57 -6.30 0.68
CA CYS A 294 7.56 -6.60 -0.34
C CYS A 294 8.81 -5.73 -0.14
N HIS A 295 10.00 -6.33 -0.25
CA HIS A 295 11.27 -5.60 -0.15
C HIS A 295 12.32 -6.13 -1.12
N GLY A 296 13.24 -5.27 -1.54
CA GLY A 296 14.29 -5.57 -2.51
C GLY A 296 15.70 -5.58 -1.91
N PRO A 297 16.18 -6.67 -1.26
CA PRO A 297 17.55 -6.79 -0.73
C PRO A 297 18.66 -6.37 -1.69
N VAL A 298 18.44 -6.57 -3.00
CA VAL A 298 19.32 -6.06 -4.06
C VAL A 298 18.42 -5.32 -5.05
N PRO A 299 18.49 -3.99 -5.12
CA PRO A 299 17.75 -3.23 -6.11
C PRO A 299 18.31 -3.45 -7.52
N SER A 300 17.47 -3.41 -8.55
CA SER A 300 17.96 -3.53 -9.94
C SER A 300 18.51 -2.21 -10.47
N PHE A 301 19.60 -2.27 -11.24
CA PHE A 301 20.17 -1.11 -11.91
C PHE A 301 21.19 -1.55 -13.00
N TRP A 302 21.58 -0.60 -13.85
CA TRP A 302 22.69 -0.76 -14.78
C TRP A 302 24.00 -0.32 -14.14
N GLN A 303 25.01 -1.19 -14.14
CA GLN A 303 26.35 -0.87 -13.67
C GLN A 303 27.34 -0.99 -14.83
N ASP A 304 27.88 0.14 -15.29
CA ASP A 304 28.87 0.20 -16.38
C ASP A 304 28.47 -0.64 -17.63
N GLY A 305 27.16 -0.67 -17.94
CA GLY A 305 26.58 -1.41 -19.07
C GLY A 305 26.16 -2.85 -18.79
N GLU A 306 26.43 -3.36 -17.59
CA GLU A 306 25.96 -4.66 -17.11
C GLU A 306 24.67 -4.54 -16.29
N TRP A 307 23.74 -5.47 -16.49
CA TRP A 307 22.48 -5.50 -15.74
C TRP A 307 22.69 -6.20 -14.40
N VAL A 308 22.31 -5.52 -13.30
CA VAL A 308 22.23 -6.12 -11.96
C VAL A 308 20.76 -6.49 -11.72
N PRO A 309 20.39 -7.79 -11.73
CA PRO A 309 19.02 -8.21 -11.48
C PRO A 309 18.63 -8.02 -10.01
N ALA A 310 17.36 -7.73 -9.77
CA ALA A 310 16.86 -7.56 -8.41
C ALA A 310 16.84 -8.89 -7.63
N VAL A 311 17.02 -8.79 -6.32
CA VAL A 311 16.59 -9.82 -5.37
C VAL A 311 15.44 -9.22 -4.59
N VAL A 312 14.28 -9.86 -4.64
CA VAL A 312 13.05 -9.38 -4.03
C VAL A 312 12.45 -10.49 -3.18
N ASN A 313 11.98 -10.16 -1.99
CA ASN A 313 11.16 -11.08 -1.21
C ASN A 313 9.83 -10.43 -0.89
N PHE A 314 8.78 -11.22 -0.81
CA PHE A 314 7.51 -10.71 -0.31
C PHE A 314 6.70 -11.79 0.40
N THR A 315 5.76 -11.34 1.21
CA THR A 315 5.02 -12.21 2.13
C THR A 315 3.52 -11.92 2.11
N SER A 316 2.75 -12.95 2.47
CA SER A 316 1.34 -12.80 2.83
C SER A 316 1.01 -13.66 4.07
N LEU A 317 -0.22 -13.56 4.56
CA LEU A 317 -0.70 -14.23 5.78
C LEU A 317 -1.82 -15.21 5.48
N ALA A 318 -1.77 -15.88 4.32
CA ALA A 318 -2.82 -16.80 3.97
C ALA A 318 -2.93 -17.94 4.99
N ASN A 319 -4.15 -18.24 5.40
CA ASN A 319 -4.53 -19.40 6.16
C ASN A 319 -5.52 -20.21 5.31
N PRO A 320 -5.07 -21.26 4.59
CA PRO A 320 -5.93 -22.04 3.70
C PRO A 320 -7.19 -22.61 4.36
N ALA A 321 -7.18 -22.82 5.68
CA ALA A 321 -8.33 -23.32 6.43
C ALA A 321 -9.38 -22.23 6.76
N GLN A 322 -9.06 -20.94 6.57
CA GLN A 322 -9.94 -19.82 6.90
C GLN A 322 -10.73 -19.37 5.66
N VAL A 323 -12.06 -19.33 5.78
CA VAL A 323 -12.95 -18.80 4.75
C VAL A 323 -12.55 -17.37 4.38
N GLY A 324 -12.44 -17.10 3.08
CA GLY A 324 -12.02 -15.83 2.51
C GLY A 324 -10.50 -15.67 2.39
N SER A 325 -9.71 -16.56 2.99
CA SER A 325 -8.24 -16.46 2.93
C SER A 325 -7.70 -16.71 1.53
N GLY A 326 -8.38 -17.49 0.70
CA GLY A 326 -7.97 -17.69 -0.70
C GLY A 326 -8.01 -16.38 -1.49
N TRP A 327 -9.12 -15.64 -1.38
CA TRP A 327 -9.25 -14.30 -1.97
C TRP A 327 -8.25 -13.31 -1.39
N SER A 328 -8.15 -13.23 -0.06
CA SER A 328 -7.24 -12.30 0.61
C SER A 328 -5.78 -12.58 0.25
N GLY A 329 -5.37 -13.85 0.26
CA GLY A 329 -4.02 -14.27 -0.08
C GLY A 329 -3.68 -14.01 -1.55
N LEU A 330 -4.64 -14.20 -2.46
CA LEU A 330 -4.48 -13.87 -3.88
C LEU A 330 -4.36 -12.36 -4.10
N ASN A 331 -5.18 -11.56 -3.42
CA ASN A 331 -5.11 -10.10 -3.49
C ASN A 331 -3.76 -9.58 -3.01
N THR A 332 -3.27 -10.05 -1.87
CA THR A 332 -1.90 -9.72 -1.41
C THR A 332 -0.85 -10.19 -2.42
N LEU A 333 -0.98 -11.39 -2.99
CA LEU A 333 -0.02 -11.89 -3.98
C LEU A 333 0.04 -11.02 -5.25
N PHE A 334 -1.10 -10.50 -5.73
CA PHE A 334 -1.13 -9.56 -6.86
C PHE A 334 -0.50 -8.20 -6.49
N HIS A 335 -0.83 -7.70 -5.30
CA HIS A 335 -0.31 -6.44 -4.78
C HIS A 335 1.23 -6.48 -4.65
N GLU A 336 1.73 -7.43 -3.86
CA GLU A 336 3.16 -7.59 -3.62
C GLU A 336 3.92 -8.05 -4.87
N GLY A 337 3.27 -8.86 -5.72
CA GLY A 337 3.80 -9.22 -7.03
C GLY A 337 3.98 -8.02 -7.95
N GLY A 338 3.10 -7.01 -7.84
CA GLY A 338 3.22 -5.72 -8.51
C GLY A 338 4.41 -4.89 -8.00
N HIS A 339 4.61 -4.82 -6.68
CA HIS A 339 5.83 -4.23 -6.10
C HIS A 339 7.10 -4.96 -6.55
N ALA A 340 7.07 -6.29 -6.60
CA ALA A 340 8.21 -7.07 -7.07
C ALA A 340 8.52 -6.81 -8.56
N ALA A 341 7.49 -6.62 -9.39
CA ALA A 341 7.65 -6.23 -10.79
C ALA A 341 8.24 -4.83 -10.90
N HIS A 342 7.79 -3.88 -10.08
CA HIS A 342 8.39 -2.55 -9.97
C HIS A 342 9.89 -2.64 -9.66
N PHE A 343 10.28 -3.24 -8.54
CA PHE A 343 11.68 -3.31 -8.12
C PHE A 343 12.57 -4.04 -9.13
N ALA A 344 12.03 -5.02 -9.85
CA ALA A 344 12.77 -5.76 -10.88
C ALA A 344 12.95 -4.99 -12.20
N ASN A 345 12.19 -3.92 -12.43
CA ASN A 345 12.20 -3.18 -13.69
C ASN A 345 12.80 -1.78 -13.58
N VAL A 346 13.36 -1.38 -12.43
CA VAL A 346 14.05 -0.08 -12.33
C VAL A 346 15.34 -0.11 -13.15
N THR A 347 15.48 0.84 -14.08
CA THR A 347 16.58 0.89 -15.08
C THR A 347 17.53 2.08 -14.89
N GLY A 348 17.55 2.65 -13.69
CA GLY A 348 18.57 3.63 -13.32
C GLY A 348 19.99 3.05 -13.41
N ASN A 349 21.01 3.91 -13.39
CA ASN A 349 22.42 3.49 -13.41
C ASN A 349 23.08 3.47 -12.02
N ALA A 350 22.25 3.44 -10.97
CA ALA A 350 22.65 3.38 -9.57
C ALA A 350 21.48 2.84 -8.74
N PRO A 351 21.74 2.15 -7.61
CA PRO A 351 20.68 1.59 -6.76
C PRO A 351 19.83 2.68 -6.06
N CYS A 352 20.32 3.92 -5.97
CA CYS A 352 19.54 5.05 -5.46
C CYS A 352 18.27 5.33 -6.27
N PHE A 353 18.13 4.79 -7.49
CA PHE A 353 16.93 4.95 -8.30
C PHE A 353 15.76 4.03 -7.89
N SER A 354 16.05 2.97 -7.14
CA SER A 354 15.10 1.92 -6.77
C SER A 354 14.84 1.96 -5.27
N GLN A 355 14.28 3.09 -4.81
CA GLN A 355 13.88 3.28 -3.41
C GLN A 355 12.37 3.07 -3.27
N GLU A 356 11.93 2.59 -2.12
CA GLU A 356 10.51 2.47 -1.77
C GLU A 356 9.92 3.80 -1.24
N PHE A 357 10.75 4.57 -0.53
CA PHE A 357 10.41 5.82 0.15
C PHE A 357 11.22 7.00 -0.45
N PRO A 358 11.08 8.25 0.06
CA PRO A 358 11.72 9.42 -0.54
C PRO A 358 13.18 9.19 -0.97
N PRO A 359 13.50 9.54 -2.23
CA PRO A 359 12.77 10.47 -3.09
C PRO A 359 11.61 9.83 -3.90
N THR A 360 11.35 8.53 -3.74
CA THR A 360 10.15 7.88 -4.29
C THR A 360 8.91 8.27 -3.51
N SER A 361 7.84 8.65 -4.21
CA SER A 361 6.52 8.81 -3.61
C SER A 361 5.92 7.46 -3.23
N MET A 362 5.40 7.35 -2.00
CA MET A 362 4.65 6.16 -1.59
C MET A 362 3.42 5.97 -2.47
N ALA A 363 2.70 7.06 -2.80
CA ALA A 363 1.56 7.00 -3.71
C ALA A 363 1.95 6.39 -5.07
N TYR A 364 3.14 6.71 -5.57
CA TYR A 364 3.63 6.15 -6.83
C TYR A 364 3.97 4.66 -6.71
N ALA A 365 4.59 4.23 -5.61
CA ALA A 365 4.83 2.80 -5.37
C ALA A 365 3.50 2.02 -5.28
N GLU A 366 2.51 2.56 -4.55
CA GLU A 366 1.18 1.99 -4.39
C GLU A 366 0.37 1.96 -5.69
N THR A 367 0.45 3.00 -6.55
CA THR A 367 -0.24 3.01 -7.85
C THR A 367 0.03 1.74 -8.65
N GLN A 368 1.26 1.25 -8.60
CA GLN A 368 1.73 0.17 -9.45
C GLN A 368 1.28 -1.21 -8.92
N SER A 369 1.33 -1.42 -7.61
CA SER A 369 0.82 -2.63 -6.95
C SER A 369 -0.70 -2.68 -6.97
N MET A 370 -1.35 -1.57 -6.62
CA MET A 370 -2.82 -1.43 -6.63
C MET A 370 -3.41 -1.53 -8.05
N PHE A 371 -2.67 -1.11 -9.09
CA PHE A 371 -3.12 -1.38 -10.46
C PHE A 371 -3.24 -2.88 -10.72
N CYS A 372 -2.24 -3.67 -10.29
CA CYS A 372 -2.24 -5.12 -10.47
C CYS A 372 -3.40 -5.78 -9.71
N ASP A 373 -3.56 -5.48 -8.42
CA ASP A 373 -4.62 -6.08 -7.60
C ASP A 373 -6.05 -5.63 -8.01
N SER A 374 -6.20 -4.43 -8.60
CA SER A 374 -7.49 -3.94 -9.10
C SER A 374 -8.11 -4.84 -10.17
N LEU A 375 -7.30 -5.64 -10.87
CA LEU A 375 -7.76 -6.57 -11.90
C LEU A 375 -8.60 -7.70 -11.32
N LEU A 376 -8.40 -8.05 -10.04
CA LEU A 376 -9.12 -9.15 -9.40
C LEU A 376 -10.63 -8.87 -9.33
N ASP A 377 -11.01 -7.59 -9.18
CA ASP A 377 -12.41 -7.17 -9.13
C ASP A 377 -13.06 -7.06 -10.53
N ASP A 378 -12.30 -7.23 -11.61
CA ASP A 378 -12.85 -7.15 -12.98
C ASP A 378 -13.68 -8.40 -13.30
N ALA A 379 -14.90 -8.15 -13.80
CA ALA A 379 -15.87 -9.22 -14.06
C ALA A 379 -15.38 -10.26 -15.08
N ASP A 380 -14.58 -9.85 -16.08
CA ASP A 380 -14.00 -10.77 -17.05
C ASP A 380 -12.79 -11.53 -16.49
N TRP A 381 -12.01 -10.94 -15.59
CA TRP A 381 -10.98 -11.64 -14.81
C TRP A 381 -11.63 -12.71 -13.93
N LEU A 382 -12.62 -12.34 -13.12
CA LEU A 382 -13.39 -13.27 -12.28
C LEU A 382 -13.96 -14.41 -13.11
N LYS A 383 -14.59 -14.11 -14.25
CA LYS A 383 -15.19 -15.13 -15.12
C LYS A 383 -14.15 -16.09 -15.71
N ARG A 384 -12.92 -15.64 -15.90
CA ARG A 384 -11.84 -16.44 -16.49
C ARG A 384 -11.11 -17.29 -15.46
N TYR A 385 -10.77 -16.69 -14.32
CA TYR A 385 -9.84 -17.25 -13.33
C TYR A 385 -10.54 -17.88 -12.13
N ALA A 386 -11.60 -17.26 -11.61
CA ALA A 386 -12.32 -17.77 -10.43
C ALA A 386 -13.15 -19.01 -10.81
N ARG A 387 -12.65 -20.19 -10.41
CA ARG A 387 -13.20 -21.50 -10.77
C ARG A 387 -13.29 -22.41 -9.55
N ASN A 388 -14.40 -23.14 -9.46
CA ASN A 388 -14.57 -24.12 -8.39
C ASN A 388 -13.74 -25.39 -8.63
N ALA A 389 -13.82 -26.34 -7.68
CA ALA A 389 -13.12 -27.62 -7.77
C ALA A 389 -13.51 -28.47 -9.00
N ALA A 390 -14.70 -28.27 -9.57
CA ALA A 390 -15.15 -28.91 -10.81
C ALA A 390 -14.67 -28.17 -12.08
N GLY A 391 -13.96 -27.04 -11.94
CA GLY A 391 -13.49 -26.19 -13.04
C GLY A 391 -14.53 -25.20 -13.58
N GLU A 392 -15.73 -25.16 -12.97
CA GLU A 392 -16.83 -24.28 -13.38
C GLU A 392 -16.54 -22.83 -12.98
N PRO A 393 -16.81 -21.85 -13.86
CA PRO A 393 -16.57 -20.45 -13.56
C PRO A 393 -17.58 -19.91 -12.54
N ILE A 394 -17.16 -18.89 -11.80
CA ILE A 394 -18.04 -18.12 -10.91
C ILE A 394 -19.37 -17.72 -11.59
N PRO A 395 -20.54 -17.86 -10.93
CA PRO A 395 -21.83 -17.46 -11.48
C PRO A 395 -21.94 -15.94 -11.69
N ASP A 396 -22.59 -15.53 -12.78
CA ASP A 396 -22.84 -14.11 -13.09
C ASP A 396 -23.62 -13.42 -11.95
N ALA A 397 -24.54 -14.13 -11.30
CA ALA A 397 -25.30 -13.63 -10.16
C ALA A 397 -24.42 -13.31 -8.93
N LEU A 398 -23.33 -14.05 -8.73
CA LEU A 398 -22.40 -13.77 -7.63
C LEU A 398 -21.55 -12.53 -7.93
N ILE A 399 -21.09 -12.35 -9.17
CA ILE A 399 -20.43 -11.10 -9.60
C ILE A 399 -21.37 -9.90 -9.40
N GLN A 400 -22.63 -10.04 -9.78
CA GLN A 400 -23.63 -8.98 -9.57
C GLN A 400 -23.79 -8.65 -8.07
N ALA A 401 -23.89 -9.66 -7.20
CA ALA A 401 -23.99 -9.46 -5.75
C ALA A 401 -22.75 -8.77 -5.17
N MET A 402 -21.54 -9.09 -5.65
CA MET A 402 -20.30 -8.39 -5.27
C MET A 402 -20.38 -6.90 -5.61
N ILE A 403 -20.83 -6.57 -6.83
CA ILE A 403 -20.99 -5.17 -7.29
C ILE A 403 -22.04 -4.45 -6.44
N GLU A 404 -23.20 -5.06 -6.23
CA GLU A 404 -24.30 -4.47 -5.45
C GLU A 404 -23.92 -4.22 -3.98
N ALA A 405 -23.04 -5.05 -3.41
CA ALA A 405 -22.54 -4.87 -2.04
C ALA A 405 -21.51 -3.73 -1.92
N ARG A 406 -20.65 -3.51 -2.94
CA ARG A 406 -19.52 -2.56 -2.85
C ARG A 406 -19.82 -1.20 -3.48
N GLN A 407 -20.41 -1.19 -4.67
CA GLN A 407 -20.53 0.01 -5.50
C GLN A 407 -21.26 1.17 -4.79
N PRO A 408 -22.36 0.96 -4.04
CA PRO A 408 -23.09 2.07 -3.43
C PRO A 408 -22.25 2.90 -2.45
N PHE A 409 -21.27 2.30 -1.77
CA PHE A 409 -20.44 2.97 -0.76
C PHE A 409 -18.99 3.21 -1.20
N ARG A 410 -18.68 3.01 -2.48
CA ARG A 410 -17.35 3.27 -3.03
C ARG A 410 -16.90 4.72 -2.77
N ALA A 411 -17.73 5.70 -3.14
CA ALA A 411 -17.44 7.12 -2.89
C ALA A 411 -17.17 7.43 -1.40
N PHE A 412 -17.95 6.84 -0.49
CA PHE A 412 -17.75 7.01 0.95
C PHE A 412 -16.39 6.47 1.41
N ASN A 413 -16.01 5.28 0.93
CA ASN A 413 -14.74 4.65 1.29
C ASN A 413 -13.54 5.47 0.84
N GLU A 414 -13.52 5.94 -0.42
CA GLU A 414 -12.38 6.73 -0.91
C GLU A 414 -12.31 8.10 -0.25
N ARG A 415 -13.45 8.73 0.04
CA ARG A 415 -13.51 10.00 0.78
C ARG A 415 -13.01 9.84 2.22
N GLN A 416 -13.12 8.66 2.82
CA GLN A 416 -12.52 8.41 4.15
C GLN A 416 -10.99 8.51 4.12
N ILE A 417 -10.35 8.25 2.98
CA ILE A 417 -8.91 8.47 2.82
C ILE A 417 -8.60 9.96 2.77
N ALA A 418 -9.34 10.72 1.96
CA ALA A 418 -9.19 12.18 1.86
C ALA A 418 -9.32 12.86 3.22
N LEU A 419 -10.29 12.44 4.03
CA LEU A 419 -10.60 12.99 5.35
C LEU A 419 -9.36 13.19 6.23
N VAL A 420 -8.42 12.23 6.24
CA VAL A 420 -7.22 12.30 7.08
C VAL A 420 -6.36 13.50 6.70
N ALA A 421 -6.20 13.76 5.40
CA ALA A 421 -5.37 14.87 4.91
C ALA A 421 -5.99 16.24 5.23
N TYR A 422 -7.31 16.39 5.12
CA TYR A 422 -7.99 17.64 5.51
C TYR A 422 -7.84 17.92 7.01
N PHE A 423 -7.98 16.87 7.84
CA PHE A 423 -7.76 17.01 9.28
C PHE A 423 -6.31 17.38 9.61
N GLU A 424 -5.33 16.67 9.06
CA GLU A 424 -3.91 16.95 9.36
C GLU A 424 -3.51 18.35 8.89
N ARG A 425 -3.90 18.78 7.68
CA ARG A 425 -3.64 20.15 7.20
C ARG A 425 -4.11 21.18 8.22
N ASP A 426 -5.36 21.10 8.65
CA ASP A 426 -5.91 22.08 9.57
C ASP A 426 -5.31 21.96 10.99
N LEU A 427 -4.99 20.73 11.45
CA LEU A 427 -4.36 20.48 12.75
C LEU A 427 -2.98 21.14 12.84
N TYR A 428 -2.15 21.00 11.81
CA TYR A 428 -0.81 21.60 11.78
C TYR A 428 -0.86 23.11 11.55
N ALA A 429 -1.93 23.63 10.95
CA ALA A 429 -2.15 25.07 10.82
C ALA A 429 -2.66 25.74 12.12
N MET A 430 -3.15 24.97 13.11
CA MET A 430 -3.63 25.54 14.38
C MET A 430 -2.50 26.23 15.16
N ALA A 431 -2.83 27.39 15.77
CA ALA A 431 -1.93 28.01 16.73
C ALA A 431 -1.79 27.15 18.00
N ASP A 432 -0.59 27.12 18.58
CA ASP A 432 -0.30 26.29 19.77
C ASP A 432 -1.24 26.60 20.95
N SER A 433 -1.65 27.87 21.13
CA SER A 433 -2.59 28.29 22.18
C SER A 433 -4.04 27.81 21.96
N GLU A 434 -4.40 27.47 20.72
CA GLU A 434 -5.76 27.03 20.36
C GLU A 434 -5.88 25.51 20.29
N ARG A 435 -4.75 24.79 20.14
CA ARG A 435 -4.67 23.33 20.03
C ARG A 435 -4.87 22.66 21.39
N THR A 436 -6.10 22.69 21.88
CA THR A 436 -6.55 21.97 23.10
C THR A 436 -7.18 20.62 22.73
N PRO A 437 -7.23 19.64 23.66
CA PRO A 437 -7.88 18.34 23.41
C PRO A 437 -9.31 18.47 22.84
N ALA A 438 -10.13 19.34 23.45
CA ALA A 438 -11.50 19.57 22.99
C ALA A 438 -11.57 20.19 21.59
N ALA A 439 -10.68 21.14 21.28
CA ALA A 439 -10.65 21.78 19.96
C ALA A 439 -10.22 20.79 18.85
N VAL A 440 -9.24 19.92 19.12
CA VAL A 440 -8.78 18.93 18.15
C VAL A 440 -9.83 17.84 17.92
N LEU A 441 -10.50 17.35 18.97
CA LEU A 441 -11.62 16.41 18.80
C LEU A 441 -12.78 17.06 18.02
N ALA A 442 -13.09 18.33 18.29
CA ALA A 442 -14.09 19.07 17.52
C ALA A 442 -13.68 19.26 16.05
N LEU A 443 -12.39 19.49 15.77
CA LEU A 443 -11.84 19.55 14.42
C LEU A 443 -12.00 18.22 13.68
N ALA A 444 -11.71 17.09 14.33
CA ALA A 444 -11.92 15.76 13.78
C ALA A 444 -13.41 15.55 13.41
N ARG A 445 -14.32 15.82 14.35
CA ARG A 445 -15.77 15.71 14.10
C ARG A 445 -16.26 16.64 12.98
N LYS A 446 -15.71 17.87 12.88
CA LYS A 446 -16.02 18.82 11.80
C LYS A 446 -15.68 18.21 10.44
N TRP A 447 -14.45 17.73 10.27
CA TRP A 447 -13.99 17.21 8.99
C TRP A 447 -14.67 15.90 8.60
N GLU A 448 -14.96 15.02 9.57
CA GLU A 448 -15.74 13.82 9.29
C GLU A 448 -17.11 14.15 8.70
N ARG A 449 -17.85 15.07 9.30
CA ARG A 449 -19.16 15.48 8.75
C ARG A 449 -19.04 16.19 7.40
N GLN A 450 -18.01 17.00 7.20
CA GLN A 450 -17.82 17.71 5.92
C GLN A 450 -17.45 16.75 4.78
N ILE A 451 -16.61 15.74 5.05
CA ILE A 451 -16.11 14.83 4.02
C ILE A 451 -17.03 13.61 3.85
N LEU A 452 -17.59 13.07 4.94
CA LEU A 452 -18.37 11.84 4.94
C LEU A 452 -19.87 12.05 5.11
N GLY A 453 -20.33 13.27 5.41
CA GLY A 453 -21.75 13.58 5.66
C GLY A 453 -22.27 13.07 7.02
N VAL A 454 -21.47 12.28 7.74
CA VAL A 454 -21.77 11.67 9.04
C VAL A 454 -20.49 11.59 9.88
N ASP A 455 -20.62 11.35 11.18
CA ASP A 455 -19.47 11.03 12.02
C ASP A 455 -18.88 9.66 11.58
N SER A 456 -17.55 9.57 11.53
CA SER A 456 -16.86 8.41 10.98
C SER A 456 -17.07 7.16 11.83
N PRO A 457 -17.30 5.97 11.23
CA PRO A 457 -17.31 4.70 11.95
C PRO A 457 -15.91 4.32 12.47
N ARG A 458 -14.86 4.97 11.98
CA ARG A 458 -13.49 4.89 12.50
C ARG A 458 -13.09 6.28 12.96
N PRO A 459 -13.22 6.61 14.26
CA PRO A 459 -12.84 7.91 14.78
C PRO A 459 -11.40 8.28 14.38
N LEU A 460 -11.22 9.50 13.86
CA LEU A 460 -10.03 9.93 13.12
C LEU A 460 -8.73 9.82 13.92
N LEU A 461 -8.71 10.24 15.18
CA LEU A 461 -7.52 10.18 16.04
C LEU A 461 -7.19 8.76 16.53
N ALA A 462 -8.05 7.77 16.25
CA ALA A 462 -7.75 6.36 16.49
C ALA A 462 -6.96 5.72 15.33
N ILE A 463 -6.71 6.47 14.25
CA ILE A 463 -5.86 6.02 13.14
C ILE A 463 -4.39 6.15 13.59
N PRO A 464 -3.63 5.04 13.67
CA PRO A 464 -2.26 5.07 14.22
C PRO A 464 -1.28 5.87 13.37
N HIS A 465 -1.55 6.05 12.07
CA HIS A 465 -0.68 6.74 11.12
C HIS A 465 -0.38 8.20 11.55
N LEU A 466 -1.29 8.85 12.27
CA LEU A 466 -1.12 10.23 12.72
C LEU A 466 -0.04 10.37 13.81
N LEU A 467 0.25 9.28 14.54
CA LEU A 467 1.04 9.31 15.77
C LEU A 467 2.54 9.16 15.53
N ASN A 468 2.98 8.56 14.43
CA ASN A 468 4.38 8.34 14.06
C ASN A 468 4.81 9.32 12.94
N GLN A 469 6.01 9.90 13.04
CA GLN A 469 6.57 10.80 12.03
C GLN A 469 6.73 10.17 10.64
N GLU A 470 6.90 8.84 10.56
CA GLU A 470 7.10 8.15 9.27
C GLU A 470 5.83 8.28 8.42
N SER A 471 4.67 8.06 9.04
CA SER A 471 3.36 7.98 8.38
C SER A 471 2.46 9.22 8.52
N ALA A 472 2.75 10.13 9.46
CA ALA A 472 1.98 11.36 9.62
C ALA A 472 2.07 12.21 8.34
N CYS A 473 0.98 12.89 7.97
CA CYS A 473 0.87 13.67 6.75
C CYS A 473 1.18 12.89 5.45
N ALA A 474 0.98 11.58 5.41
CA ALA A 474 1.21 10.75 4.22
C ALA A 474 -0.04 9.99 3.73
N TYR A 475 -1.14 10.04 4.48
CA TYR A 475 -2.33 9.20 4.21
C TYR A 475 -3.02 9.55 2.88
N HIS A 476 -2.83 10.77 2.36
CA HIS A 476 -3.32 11.16 1.03
C HIS A 476 -2.69 10.34 -0.10
N GLY A 477 -1.51 9.73 0.13
CA GLY A 477 -0.82 8.93 -0.86
C GLY A 477 -1.66 7.75 -1.36
N TYR A 478 -2.43 7.10 -0.49
CA TYR A 478 -3.37 6.04 -0.89
C TYR A 478 -4.45 6.53 -1.87
N LEU A 479 -4.96 7.75 -1.67
CA LEU A 479 -5.98 8.29 -2.56
C LEU A 479 -5.38 8.76 -3.89
N LEU A 480 -4.19 9.36 -3.86
CA LEU A 480 -3.44 9.67 -5.09
C LEU A 480 -3.16 8.39 -5.89
N ALA A 481 -2.79 7.30 -5.22
CA ALA A 481 -2.60 6.00 -5.84
C ALA A 481 -3.89 5.49 -6.51
N LEU A 482 -5.02 5.51 -5.81
CA LEU A 482 -6.32 5.12 -6.38
C LEU A 482 -6.73 5.97 -7.59
N MET A 483 -6.46 7.28 -7.55
CA MET A 483 -6.70 8.17 -8.69
C MET A 483 -5.85 7.77 -9.89
N ALA A 484 -4.55 7.54 -9.65
CA ALA A 484 -3.62 7.10 -10.68
C ALA A 484 -3.96 5.71 -11.23
N VAL A 485 -4.43 4.77 -10.40
CA VAL A 485 -4.93 3.46 -10.82
C VAL A 485 -6.11 3.60 -11.77
N GLU A 486 -7.15 4.35 -11.40
CA GLU A 486 -8.32 4.52 -12.27
C GLU A 486 -7.99 5.34 -13.54
N GLN A 487 -7.05 6.28 -13.46
CA GLN A 487 -6.54 6.99 -14.63
C GLN A 487 -5.79 6.07 -15.60
N THR A 488 -4.93 5.19 -15.07
CA THR A 488 -4.21 4.16 -15.83
C THR A 488 -5.17 3.17 -16.48
N ARG A 489 -6.15 2.68 -15.70
CA ARG A 489 -7.20 1.78 -16.19
C ARG A 489 -8.00 2.45 -17.30
N ALA A 490 -8.42 3.70 -17.12
CA ALA A 490 -9.14 4.45 -18.14
C ALA A 490 -8.32 4.64 -19.42
N TYR A 491 -7.01 4.89 -19.32
CA TYR A 491 -6.12 4.96 -20.48
C TYR A 491 -6.11 3.66 -21.28
N PHE A 492 -5.84 2.52 -20.63
CA PHE A 492 -5.80 1.22 -21.31
C PHE A 492 -7.17 0.81 -21.86
N LEU A 493 -8.26 1.07 -21.13
CA LEU A 493 -9.62 0.81 -21.61
C LEU A 493 -9.96 1.66 -22.85
N ARG A 494 -9.55 2.92 -22.91
CA ARG A 494 -9.75 3.76 -24.11
C ARG A 494 -8.91 3.29 -25.29
N ARG A 495 -7.65 2.92 -25.04
CA ARG A 495 -6.70 2.56 -26.09
C ARG A 495 -6.94 1.16 -26.65
N ASP A 496 -7.15 0.19 -25.77
CA ASP A 496 -7.14 -1.24 -26.10
C ASP A 496 -8.52 -1.89 -25.92
N GLY A 497 -9.42 -1.29 -25.14
CA GLY A 497 -10.79 -1.79 -24.90
C GLY A 497 -10.92 -2.85 -23.80
N TYR A 498 -9.82 -3.28 -23.17
CA TYR A 498 -9.81 -4.29 -22.12
C TYR A 498 -8.52 -4.26 -21.28
N LEU A 499 -8.58 -4.84 -20.08
CA LEU A 499 -7.45 -4.96 -19.15
C LEU A 499 -7.02 -6.42 -18.98
N THR A 500 -7.95 -7.31 -18.66
CA THR A 500 -7.69 -8.74 -18.42
C THR A 500 -6.97 -9.37 -19.61
N ASP A 501 -5.77 -9.89 -19.33
CA ASP A 501 -4.86 -10.54 -20.29
C ASP A 501 -4.41 -9.65 -21.45
N ASN A 502 -4.32 -8.33 -21.25
CA ASN A 502 -3.78 -7.41 -22.24
C ASN A 502 -2.24 -7.43 -22.20
N PRO A 503 -1.55 -8.01 -23.21
CA PRO A 503 -0.10 -8.19 -23.18
C PRO A 503 0.68 -6.88 -23.38
N ARG A 504 -0.01 -5.77 -23.65
CA ARG A 504 0.61 -4.45 -23.80
C ARG A 504 0.81 -3.73 -22.47
N ILE A 505 0.09 -4.14 -21.42
CA ILE A 505 0.12 -3.46 -20.12
C ILE A 505 1.50 -3.57 -19.48
N GLY A 506 2.06 -4.78 -19.35
CA GLY A 506 3.36 -5.01 -18.72
C GLY A 506 4.50 -4.21 -19.37
N PRO A 507 4.67 -4.23 -20.70
CA PRO A 507 5.67 -3.41 -21.38
C PRO A 507 5.49 -1.90 -21.17
N ASP A 508 4.25 -1.40 -21.16
CA ASP A 508 3.99 0.02 -20.95
C ASP A 508 4.26 0.44 -19.49
N LEU A 509 3.85 -0.37 -18.51
CA LEU A 509 4.20 -0.14 -17.11
C LEU A 509 5.71 -0.19 -16.91
N ALA A 510 6.41 -1.15 -17.52
CA ALA A 510 7.87 -1.24 -17.44
C ALA A 510 8.57 -0.01 -18.04
N ALA A 511 8.04 0.56 -19.12
CA ALA A 511 8.64 1.73 -19.77
C ALA A 511 8.34 3.04 -19.05
N HIS A 512 7.09 3.24 -18.62
CA HIS A 512 6.61 4.54 -18.16
C HIS A 512 6.52 4.65 -16.65
N TYR A 513 6.22 3.55 -15.95
CA TYR A 513 6.15 3.52 -14.49
C TYR A 513 7.45 2.95 -13.94
N TRP A 514 7.79 1.68 -14.14
CA TRP A 514 8.90 1.05 -13.40
C TRP A 514 10.30 1.51 -13.83
N GLY A 515 10.55 1.61 -15.13
CA GLY A 515 11.86 1.91 -15.71
C GLY A 515 12.56 3.14 -15.12
N PRO A 516 11.87 4.28 -15.00
CA PRO A 516 12.43 5.50 -14.40
C PRO A 516 12.83 5.38 -12.94
N GLY A 517 12.17 4.51 -12.16
CA GLY A 517 12.26 4.52 -10.70
C GLY A 517 11.94 5.92 -10.15
N ASN A 518 12.66 6.36 -9.12
CA ASN A 518 12.52 7.72 -8.58
C ASN A 518 13.22 8.82 -9.41
N GLY A 519 13.69 8.50 -10.61
CA GLY A 519 14.20 9.50 -11.56
C GLY A 519 13.10 10.35 -12.18
N MET A 520 11.82 10.04 -11.92
CA MET A 520 10.64 10.81 -12.29
C MET A 520 9.69 10.90 -11.09
N THR A 521 8.96 12.01 -10.98
CA THR A 521 7.87 12.17 -10.01
C THR A 521 6.65 11.33 -10.41
N HIS A 522 5.74 11.10 -9.45
CA HIS A 522 4.49 10.38 -9.72
C HIS A 522 3.71 11.01 -10.89
N ASP A 523 3.56 12.34 -10.88
CA ASP A 523 2.85 13.05 -11.95
C ASP A 523 3.54 12.90 -13.31
N GLU A 524 4.88 13.00 -13.37
CA GLU A 524 5.63 12.79 -14.61
C GLU A 524 5.46 11.38 -15.18
N THR A 525 5.38 10.35 -14.32
CA THR A 525 5.10 8.98 -14.80
C THR A 525 3.71 8.85 -15.40
N LEU A 526 2.69 9.48 -14.79
CA LEU A 526 1.33 9.57 -15.35
C LEU A 526 1.32 10.28 -16.70
N GLN A 527 1.96 11.44 -16.79
CA GLN A 527 2.09 12.18 -18.05
C GLN A 527 2.78 11.34 -19.14
N SER A 528 3.82 10.59 -18.76
CA SER A 528 4.57 9.73 -19.68
C SER A 528 3.71 8.62 -20.27
N LEU A 529 2.84 7.98 -19.46
CA LEU A 529 1.97 6.90 -19.92
C LEU A 529 0.69 7.42 -20.61
N THR A 530 -0.01 8.35 -19.96
CA THR A 530 -1.38 8.75 -20.34
C THR A 530 -1.44 10.04 -21.14
N GLY A 531 -0.35 10.82 -21.18
CA GLY A 531 -0.30 12.16 -21.77
C GLY A 531 -0.93 13.25 -20.90
N GLU A 532 -1.33 12.92 -19.68
CA GLU A 532 -2.05 13.81 -18.75
C GLU A 532 -1.47 13.64 -17.34
N GLY A 533 -1.38 14.73 -16.58
CA GLY A 533 -1.02 14.67 -15.15
C GLY A 533 -2.16 14.12 -14.30
N PHE A 534 -2.04 14.23 -12.98
CA PHE A 534 -3.05 13.76 -12.04
C PHE A 534 -4.46 14.29 -12.36
N SER A 535 -5.42 13.36 -12.35
CA SER A 535 -6.82 13.67 -12.53
C SER A 535 -7.69 12.86 -11.58
N ALA A 536 -8.56 13.56 -10.83
CA ALA A 536 -9.57 12.92 -10.01
C ALA A 536 -10.74 12.35 -10.83
N VAL A 537 -10.86 12.70 -12.11
CA VAL A 537 -12.02 12.38 -12.96
C VAL A 537 -12.30 10.88 -13.03
N PRO A 538 -11.32 10.00 -13.37
CA PRO A 538 -11.61 8.58 -13.56
C PRO A 538 -12.08 7.90 -12.28
N LEU A 539 -11.45 8.21 -11.14
CA LEU A 539 -11.87 7.69 -9.85
C LEU A 539 -13.24 8.23 -9.44
N ALA A 540 -13.51 9.52 -9.65
CA ALA A 540 -14.81 10.11 -9.36
C ALA A 540 -15.93 9.51 -10.22
N GLU A 541 -15.70 9.29 -11.50
CA GLU A 541 -16.65 8.58 -12.38
C GLU A 541 -16.91 7.15 -11.89
N ALA A 542 -15.85 6.44 -11.48
CA ALA A 542 -15.98 5.10 -10.93
C ALA A 542 -16.77 5.07 -9.60
N CYS A 543 -16.59 6.09 -8.75
CA CYS A 543 -17.35 6.28 -7.52
C CYS A 543 -18.83 6.66 -7.78
N ASN A 544 -19.09 7.44 -8.82
CA ASN A 544 -20.42 8.00 -9.12
C ASN A 544 -21.38 7.02 -9.81
N ARG A 545 -20.86 5.91 -10.37
CA ARG A 545 -21.70 4.87 -10.99
C ARG A 545 -22.66 4.26 -9.97
N SER A 546 -23.92 4.10 -10.39
CA SER A 546 -24.88 3.26 -9.67
C SER A 546 -24.50 1.77 -9.79
N ALA A 547 -25.01 0.93 -8.87
CA ALA A 547 -24.83 -0.51 -8.96
C ALA A 547 -25.38 -1.11 -10.27
N ALA A 548 -26.47 -0.55 -10.80
CA ALA A 548 -27.06 -0.97 -12.07
C ALA A 548 -26.16 -0.66 -13.26
N GLU A 549 -25.55 0.54 -13.30
CA GLU A 549 -24.60 0.92 -14.35
C GLU A 549 -23.32 0.08 -14.27
N ALA A 550 -22.78 -0.12 -13.06
CA ALA A 550 -21.61 -0.97 -12.84
C ALA A 550 -21.87 -2.42 -13.28
N TRP A 551 -23.06 -2.96 -12.98
CA TRP A 551 -23.46 -4.28 -13.46
C TRP A 551 -23.61 -4.34 -14.98
N GLN A 552 -24.18 -3.29 -15.59
CA GLN A 552 -24.29 -3.22 -17.05
C GLN A 552 -22.90 -3.17 -17.72
N GLN A 553 -21.95 -2.43 -17.13
CA GLN A 553 -20.57 -2.40 -17.58
C GLN A 553 -19.91 -3.78 -17.45
N ALA A 554 -20.09 -4.47 -16.32
CA ALA A 554 -19.58 -5.83 -16.09
C ALA A 554 -20.11 -6.83 -17.13
N LYS A 555 -21.41 -6.79 -17.46
CA LYS A 555 -22.00 -7.62 -18.52
C LYS A 555 -21.37 -7.34 -19.88
N THR A 556 -21.20 -6.07 -20.24
CA THR A 556 -20.54 -5.69 -21.50
C THR A 556 -19.10 -6.19 -21.55
N CYS A 557 -18.36 -6.02 -20.45
CA CYS A 557 -16.98 -6.50 -20.32
C CYS A 557 -16.88 -8.03 -20.51
N MET A 558 -17.71 -8.80 -19.78
CA MET A 558 -17.76 -10.27 -19.92
C MET A 558 -18.17 -10.72 -21.33
N ALA A 559 -19.11 -10.02 -21.97
CA ALA A 559 -19.53 -10.34 -23.33
C ALA A 559 -18.41 -10.07 -24.36
N ALA A 560 -17.71 -8.94 -24.24
CA ALA A 560 -16.57 -8.61 -25.08
C ALA A 560 -15.42 -9.62 -24.87
N ALA A 561 -15.15 -10.02 -23.64
CA ALA A 561 -14.15 -11.04 -23.32
C ALA A 561 -14.39 -12.37 -24.02
N ARG A 562 -15.65 -12.83 -24.11
CA ARG A 562 -16.01 -14.07 -24.83
C ARG A 562 -15.76 -13.99 -26.34
N GLN A 563 -15.73 -12.79 -26.91
CA GLN A 563 -15.48 -12.58 -28.35
C GLN A 563 -14.00 -12.39 -28.67
N ARG A 564 -13.16 -12.11 -27.65
CA ARG A 564 -11.72 -11.94 -27.84
C ARG A 564 -11.05 -13.31 -28.09
N PRO A 565 -10.03 -13.37 -28.98
CA PRO A 565 -9.19 -14.55 -29.08
C PRO A 565 -8.55 -14.89 -27.73
N PRO A 566 -8.33 -16.18 -27.41
CA PRO A 566 -7.59 -16.55 -26.21
C PRO A 566 -6.18 -15.94 -26.23
N ALA A 567 -5.77 -15.30 -25.13
CA ALA A 567 -4.45 -14.66 -24.98
C ALA A 567 -3.23 -15.62 -25.04
N GLY A 568 -3.45 -16.92 -25.25
CA GLY A 568 -2.41 -17.94 -25.17
C GLY A 568 -1.83 -18.09 -23.75
N GLU A 569 -0.60 -18.59 -23.67
CA GLU A 569 0.13 -18.81 -22.41
C GLU A 569 0.84 -17.56 -21.87
N GLY A 570 0.88 -16.47 -22.66
CA GLY A 570 1.64 -15.27 -22.34
C GLY A 570 3.16 -15.46 -22.34
N THR A 571 3.89 -14.40 -22.03
CA THR A 571 5.36 -14.42 -21.95
C THR A 571 5.79 -14.89 -20.56
N PRO A 572 6.77 -15.78 -20.43
CA PRO A 572 7.32 -16.14 -19.12
C PRO A 572 7.74 -14.93 -18.30
N LEU A 573 7.57 -15.03 -16.98
CA LEU A 573 7.86 -13.94 -16.05
C LEU A 573 9.33 -13.51 -16.04
N ASP A 574 10.26 -14.32 -16.58
CA ASP A 574 11.71 -14.05 -16.53
C ASP A 574 12.19 -13.79 -15.10
N ALA A 575 11.97 -14.79 -14.22
CA ALA A 575 12.32 -14.73 -12.80
C ALA A 575 12.76 -16.11 -12.29
N HIS A 576 13.63 -16.13 -11.28
CA HIS A 576 13.89 -17.30 -10.44
C HIS A 576 12.98 -17.24 -9.22
N ILE A 577 12.00 -18.14 -9.11
CA ILE A 577 10.94 -18.07 -8.11
C ILE A 577 11.12 -19.20 -7.10
N ARG A 578 11.14 -18.83 -5.81
CA ARG A 578 11.20 -19.75 -4.67
C ARG A 578 10.03 -19.47 -3.74
N VAL A 579 9.20 -20.46 -3.51
CA VAL A 579 8.14 -20.39 -2.52
C VAL A 579 8.60 -21.16 -1.28
N VAL A 580 8.50 -20.53 -0.12
CA VAL A 580 8.97 -21.07 1.16
C VAL A 580 7.88 -21.02 2.22
N HIS A 581 8.01 -21.86 3.23
CA HIS A 581 7.28 -21.74 4.50
C HIS A 581 8.31 -21.68 5.63
N GLY A 582 8.67 -20.46 6.06
CA GLY A 582 9.83 -20.26 6.92
C GLY A 582 11.12 -20.68 6.24
N ALA A 583 11.85 -21.64 6.81
CA ALA A 583 13.09 -22.16 6.23
C ALA A 583 12.88 -23.29 5.21
N GLU A 584 11.67 -23.85 5.12
CA GLU A 584 11.35 -24.96 4.22
C GLU A 584 11.06 -24.44 2.81
N LEU A 585 11.73 -25.00 1.80
CA LEU A 585 11.43 -24.75 0.39
C LEU A 585 10.26 -25.64 -0.02
N ILE A 586 9.13 -25.04 -0.40
CA ILE A 586 7.92 -25.79 -0.75
C ILE A 586 7.77 -26.00 -2.26
N ALA A 587 8.23 -25.04 -3.07
CA ALA A 587 8.24 -25.12 -4.53
C ALA A 587 9.23 -24.12 -5.14
N ASP A 588 9.82 -24.44 -6.29
CA ASP A 588 10.61 -23.51 -7.10
C ASP A 588 10.51 -23.82 -8.60
N ASN A 589 10.95 -22.88 -9.44
CA ASN A 589 10.93 -23.02 -10.89
C ASN A 589 12.27 -23.45 -11.52
N SER A 590 13.19 -24.06 -10.77
CA SER A 590 14.50 -24.50 -11.27
C SER A 590 14.40 -25.60 -12.33
N GLU A 591 13.41 -26.49 -12.22
CA GLU A 591 13.09 -27.48 -13.26
C GLU A 591 12.14 -26.92 -14.31
N SER A 592 11.00 -26.39 -13.88
CA SER A 592 10.03 -25.71 -14.74
C SER A 592 8.98 -24.96 -13.91
N GLU A 593 8.33 -23.97 -14.52
CA GLU A 593 7.19 -23.28 -13.93
C GLU A 593 6.01 -24.24 -13.66
N ALA A 594 5.74 -25.16 -14.58
CA ALA A 594 4.67 -26.14 -14.42
C ALA A 594 4.88 -27.04 -13.19
N ARG A 595 6.15 -27.39 -12.90
CA ARG A 595 6.51 -28.17 -11.72
C ARG A 595 6.29 -27.37 -10.43
N MET A 596 6.77 -26.13 -10.39
CA MET A 596 6.56 -25.21 -9.26
C MET A 596 5.08 -25.10 -8.88
N LEU A 597 4.22 -24.87 -9.88
CA LEU A 597 2.78 -24.71 -9.66
C LEU A 597 2.14 -25.98 -9.12
N ALA A 598 2.52 -27.15 -9.65
CA ALA A 598 2.00 -28.44 -9.21
C ALA A 598 2.44 -28.78 -7.78
N ASP A 599 3.71 -28.54 -7.43
CA ASP A 599 4.24 -28.80 -6.09
C ASP A 599 3.58 -27.88 -5.06
N PHE A 600 3.43 -26.58 -5.36
CA PHE A 600 2.71 -25.65 -4.49
C PHE A 600 1.26 -26.07 -4.26
N GLU A 601 0.52 -26.37 -5.33
CA GLU A 601 -0.88 -26.79 -5.24
C GLU A 601 -1.03 -28.07 -4.41
N ALA A 602 -0.15 -29.06 -4.62
CA ALA A 602 -0.16 -30.31 -3.86
C ALA A 602 0.11 -30.07 -2.38
N TRP A 603 1.10 -29.23 -2.05
CA TRP A 603 1.47 -28.92 -0.66
C TRP A 603 0.33 -28.21 0.09
N ILE A 604 -0.34 -27.23 -0.53
CA ILE A 604 -1.49 -26.54 0.08
C ILE A 604 -2.67 -27.50 0.31
N ARG A 605 -3.00 -28.36 -0.67
CA ARG A 605 -4.07 -29.35 -0.51
C ARG A 605 -3.79 -30.31 0.64
N CYS A 606 -2.53 -30.70 0.86
CA CYS A 606 -2.16 -31.50 2.02
C CYS A 606 -2.49 -30.79 3.34
N LEU A 607 -2.21 -29.48 3.45
CA LEU A 607 -2.58 -28.68 4.63
C LEU A 607 -4.09 -28.57 4.85
N GLU A 608 -4.87 -28.37 3.78
CA GLU A 608 -6.33 -28.26 3.86
C GLU A 608 -7.00 -29.57 4.33
N THR A 609 -6.37 -30.71 4.04
CA THR A 609 -6.87 -32.05 4.42
C THR A 609 -6.33 -32.56 5.76
N ALA A 610 -5.30 -31.94 6.32
CA ALA A 610 -4.80 -32.30 7.63
C ALA A 610 -5.81 -31.87 8.70
N GLU A 611 -6.42 -32.82 9.42
CA GLU A 611 -7.28 -32.50 10.56
C GLU A 611 -6.52 -31.56 11.52
N PRO A 612 -7.19 -30.53 12.09
CA PRO A 612 -6.54 -29.68 13.07
C PRO A 612 -6.07 -30.56 14.22
N VAL A 613 -4.76 -30.65 14.41
CA VAL A 613 -4.17 -31.27 15.59
C VAL A 613 -4.76 -30.53 16.78
N THR A 614 -5.65 -31.21 17.50
CA THR A 614 -6.20 -30.73 18.76
C THR A 614 -5.02 -30.56 19.71
N GLN A 615 -4.56 -29.33 19.90
CA GLN A 615 -3.60 -29.00 20.94
C GLN A 615 -4.28 -29.30 22.27
N ALA A 616 -3.76 -30.31 22.98
CA ALA A 616 -4.15 -30.72 24.32
C ALA A 616 -3.46 -29.87 25.39
#